data_AF-A0A8J5B7B3-F1
#
_entry.id   AF-A0A8J5B7B3-F1
#
_cell.length_a   1.000
_cell.length_b   1.000
_cell.length_c   1.000
_cell.angle_alpha   90.00
_cell.angle_beta   90.00
_cell.angle_gamma   90.00
#
_symmetry.space_group_name_H-M   'P 1'
#
loop_
_entity.id
_entity.type
_entity.pdbx_description
1 polymer ?
#
loop_
_entity_poly.entity_id
_entity_poly.type
_entity_poly.pdbx_seq_one_letter_code
_entity_poly.pdbx_strand_id
1 'polypeptide(L)'
;MVDGGFAIPAAYKLPGQQFMEDFHVASNEDFIVLEKPAWFMSFIWVEILFQLPFFVYGAYKLLTKTSTPTTYLWMLVYGVNASLTTMACLAEVWARPGLTDAVRYNLLAVYAPFFFISGYIVIDVFQRLQGDLKKVKRD
;
A
#
# COMPACT_ATOMS: atom_id res chain seq x y z
N MET A 1 -4.29 -0.17 -4.44
CA MET A 1 -2.88 -0.07 -4.85
C MET A 1 -2.92 0.30 -6.32
N VAL A 2 -2.85 1.61 -6.56
CA VAL A 2 -3.14 2.28 -7.84
C VAL A 2 -1.83 2.82 -8.45
N ASP A 3 -0.70 2.57 -7.80
CA ASP A 3 0.59 3.18 -8.13
C ASP A 3 1.45 2.30 -9.06
N GLY A 4 1.10 1.01 -9.20
CA GLY A 4 1.69 0.11 -10.20
C GLY A 4 1.68 0.65 -11.63
N GLY A 5 0.78 1.59 -11.94
CA GLY A 5 0.74 2.25 -13.23
C GLY A 5 1.97 3.10 -13.55
N PHE A 6 2.63 3.67 -12.53
CA PHE A 6 3.79 4.53 -12.70
C PHE A 6 5.05 3.80 -13.16
N ALA A 7 5.14 2.49 -12.95
CA ALA A 7 6.24 1.65 -13.43
C ALA A 7 6.13 1.27 -14.92
N ILE A 8 4.93 1.35 -15.51
CA ILE A 8 4.71 1.01 -16.91
C ILE A 8 5.21 2.18 -17.79
N PRO A 9 6.05 1.94 -18.82
CA PRO A 9 6.44 3.00 -19.75
C PRO A 9 5.22 3.60 -20.45
N ALA A 10 5.21 4.91 -20.71
CA ALA A 10 4.05 5.63 -21.27
C ALA A 10 3.49 4.99 -22.55
N ALA A 11 4.33 4.34 -23.35
CA ALA A 11 3.96 3.63 -24.57
C ALA A 11 3.00 2.43 -24.37
N TYR A 12 2.98 1.84 -23.18
CA TYR A 12 2.17 0.66 -22.86
C TYR A 12 1.05 0.94 -21.87
N LYS A 13 0.85 2.20 -21.47
CA LYS A 13 -0.22 2.55 -20.54
C LYS A 13 -1.58 2.54 -21.23
N LEU A 14 -2.57 1.99 -20.54
CA LEU A 14 -3.95 2.06 -20.99
C LEU A 14 -4.47 3.51 -20.87
N PRO A 15 -5.38 3.95 -21.75
CA PRO A 15 -5.86 5.35 -21.75
C PRO A 15 -6.50 5.77 -20.42
N GLY A 16 -7.26 4.87 -19.77
CA GLY A 16 -7.86 5.14 -18.46
C GLY A 16 -6.83 5.27 -17.34
N GLN A 17 -5.69 4.58 -17.45
CA GLN A 17 -4.63 4.65 -16.46
C GLN A 17 -3.86 5.97 -16.57
N GLN A 18 -3.55 6.41 -17.80
CA GLN A 18 -2.94 7.73 -18.04
C GLN A 18 -3.82 8.85 -17.49
N PHE A 19 -5.14 8.79 -17.72
CA PHE A 19 -6.07 9.79 -17.19
C PHE A 19 -6.07 9.89 -15.66
N MET A 20 -6.06 8.75 -14.94
CA MET A 20 -6.05 8.76 -13.48
C MET A 20 -4.73 9.28 -12.91
N GLU A 21 -3.62 8.93 -13.55
CA GLU A 21 -2.30 9.45 -13.17
C GLU A 21 -2.18 10.95 -13.42
N ASP A 22 -2.63 11.43 -14.60
CA ASP A 22 -2.63 12.85 -14.95
C ASP A 22 -3.55 13.64 -14.00
N PHE A 23 -4.72 13.09 -13.67
CA PHE A 23 -5.62 13.69 -12.69
C PHE A 23 -5.00 13.74 -11.29
N HIS A 24 -4.31 12.69 -10.86
CA HIS A 24 -3.62 12.63 -9.56
C HIS A 24 -2.48 13.65 -9.47
N VAL A 25 -1.65 13.73 -10.50
CA VAL A 25 -0.55 14.69 -10.60
C VAL A 25 -1.10 16.12 -10.64
N ALA A 26 -2.13 16.37 -11.44
CA ALA A 26 -2.74 17.70 -11.57
C ALA A 26 -3.47 18.16 -10.30
N SER A 27 -4.04 17.23 -9.52
CA SER A 27 -4.82 17.57 -8.33
C SER A 27 -3.99 17.68 -7.05
N ASN A 28 -2.90 16.91 -6.94
CA ASN A 28 -2.17 16.74 -5.68
C ASN A 28 -0.72 17.24 -5.70
N GLU A 29 -0.19 17.65 -6.87
CA GLU A 29 1.22 18.10 -7.02
C GLU A 29 2.22 17.08 -6.41
N ASP A 30 1.97 15.80 -6.66
CA ASP A 30 2.70 14.71 -6.01
C ASP A 30 4.13 14.58 -6.55
N PHE A 31 5.07 15.22 -5.86
CA PHE A 31 6.47 15.25 -6.25
C PHE A 31 7.15 13.87 -6.23
N ILE A 32 6.72 12.95 -5.36
CA ILE A 32 7.32 11.61 -5.25
C ILE A 32 7.07 10.84 -6.55
N VAL A 33 5.84 10.92 -7.03
CA VAL A 33 5.39 10.30 -8.28
C VAL A 33 6.03 10.96 -9.50
N LEU A 34 6.28 12.27 -9.45
CA LEU A 34 6.94 13.02 -10.52
C LEU A 34 8.44 12.75 -10.62
N GLU A 35 9.16 12.82 -9.50
CA GLU A 35 10.61 12.66 -9.44
C GLU A 35 11.05 11.21 -9.58
N LYS A 36 10.17 10.25 -9.26
CA LYS A 36 10.40 8.80 -9.41
C LYS A 36 11.74 8.34 -8.83
N PRO A 37 12.04 8.66 -7.55
CA PRO A 37 13.31 8.27 -6.96
C PRO A 37 13.46 6.74 -6.93
N ALA A 38 14.70 6.26 -7.00
CA ALA A 38 14.98 4.82 -7.13
C ALA A 38 14.38 3.97 -5.98
N TRP A 39 14.36 4.51 -4.76
CA TRP A 39 13.74 3.85 -3.60
C TRP A 39 12.23 3.68 -3.80
N PHE A 40 11.54 4.69 -4.33
CA PHE A 40 10.10 4.65 -4.57
C PHE A 40 9.77 3.66 -5.69
N MET A 41 10.57 3.69 -6.76
CA MET A 41 10.47 2.69 -7.84
C MET A 41 10.68 1.26 -7.33
N SER A 42 11.57 1.05 -6.36
CA SER A 42 11.72 -0.27 -5.74
C SER A 42 10.45 -0.71 -5.01
N PHE A 43 9.75 0.20 -4.34
CA PHE A 43 8.46 -0.09 -3.70
C PHE A 43 7.37 -0.40 -4.71
N ILE A 44 7.33 0.28 -5.86
CA ILE A 44 6.38 -0.06 -6.93
C ILE A 44 6.62 -1.49 -7.46
N TRP A 45 7.88 -1.91 -7.62
CA TRP A 45 8.18 -3.29 -7.99
C TRP A 45 7.75 -4.30 -6.93
N VAL A 46 7.98 -3.98 -5.65
CA VAL A 46 7.46 -4.79 -4.53
C VAL A 46 5.92 -4.79 -4.54
N GLU A 47 5.26 -3.70 -4.89
CA GLU A 47 3.82 -3.63 -5.01
C GLU A 47 3.32 -4.60 -6.07
N ILE A 48 3.89 -4.56 -7.27
CA ILE A 48 3.48 -5.39 -8.41
C ILE A 48 3.75 -6.87 -8.15
N LEU A 49 4.93 -7.20 -7.63
CA LEU A 49 5.36 -8.59 -7.47
C LEU A 49 4.83 -9.24 -6.19
N PHE A 50 4.57 -8.45 -5.16
CA PHE A 50 4.19 -8.96 -3.85
C PHE A 50 2.86 -8.37 -3.37
N GLN A 51 2.71 -7.06 -3.21
CA GLN A 51 1.52 -6.53 -2.55
C GLN A 51 0.23 -6.81 -3.32
N LEU A 52 0.20 -6.65 -4.64
CA LEU A 52 -0.97 -6.86 -5.49
C LEU A 52 -1.41 -8.33 -5.53
N PRO A 53 -0.55 -9.32 -5.84
CA PRO A 53 -0.93 -10.73 -5.81
C PRO A 53 -1.47 -11.18 -4.45
N PHE A 54 -0.82 -10.76 -3.36
CA PHE A 54 -1.23 -11.12 -2.01
C PHE A 54 -2.50 -10.41 -1.56
N PHE A 55 -2.74 -9.18 -2.03
CA PHE A 55 -4.01 -8.49 -1.83
C PHE A 55 -5.17 -9.26 -2.46
N VAL A 56 -5.03 -9.67 -3.73
CA VAL A 56 -6.07 -10.46 -4.43
C VAL A 56 -6.29 -11.80 -3.74
N TYR A 57 -5.20 -12.50 -3.39
CA TYR A 57 -5.27 -13.78 -2.67
C TYR A 57 -5.97 -13.64 -1.30
N GLY A 58 -5.56 -12.65 -0.50
CA GLY A 58 -6.14 -12.38 0.81
C GLY A 58 -7.61 -11.98 0.73
N ALA A 59 -7.97 -11.08 -0.19
CA ALA A 59 -9.35 -10.68 -0.43
C ALA A 59 -10.23 -11.87 -0.83
N TYR A 60 -9.77 -12.71 -1.76
CA TYR A 60 -10.48 -13.92 -2.17
C TYR A 60 -10.72 -14.88 -0.99
N LYS A 61 -9.69 -15.12 -0.17
CA LYS A 61 -9.81 -16.00 1.00
C LYS A 61 -10.77 -15.46 2.06
N LEU A 62 -10.76 -14.15 2.31
CA LEU A 62 -11.70 -13.49 3.21
C LEU A 62 -13.14 -13.57 2.69
N LEU A 63 -13.36 -13.28 1.41
CA LEU A 63 -14.69 -13.28 0.78
C LEU A 63 -15.31 -14.68 0.76
N THR A 64 -14.51 -15.70 0.47
CA THR A 64 -14.94 -17.10 0.48
C THR A 64 -15.02 -17.71 1.88
N LYS A 65 -14.59 -16.98 2.93
CA LYS A 65 -14.48 -17.46 4.31
C LYS A 65 -13.65 -18.75 4.44
N THR A 66 -12.66 -18.93 3.55
CA THR A 66 -11.76 -20.11 3.53
C THR A 66 -10.36 -19.79 4.06
N SER A 67 -10.27 -18.77 4.93
CA SER A 67 -9.01 -18.33 5.54
C SER A 67 -8.46 -19.38 6.49
N THR A 68 -7.19 -19.73 6.31
CA THR A 68 -6.43 -20.60 7.22
C THR A 68 -5.43 -19.77 8.02
N PRO A 69 -4.82 -20.32 9.10
CA PRO A 69 -3.74 -19.63 9.82
C PRO A 69 -2.61 -19.15 8.89
N THR A 70 -2.29 -19.93 7.85
CA THR A 70 -1.32 -19.55 6.81
C THR A 70 -1.78 -18.33 6.00
N THR A 71 -3.07 -18.23 5.67
CA THR A 71 -3.62 -17.03 5.01
C THR A 71 -3.43 -15.80 5.89
N TYR A 72 -3.71 -15.91 7.20
CA TYR A 72 -3.51 -14.81 8.14
C TYR A 72 -2.04 -14.41 8.24
N LEU A 73 -1.11 -15.36 8.25
CA LEU A 73 0.33 -15.05 8.21
C LEU A 73 0.70 -14.24 6.96
N TRP A 74 0.26 -14.65 5.77
CA TRP A 74 0.55 -13.91 4.54
C TRP A 74 -0.09 -12.51 4.51
N MET A 75 -1.32 -12.39 5.01
CA MET A 75 -1.98 -11.09 5.16
C MET A 75 -1.26 -10.17 6.14
N LEU A 76 -0.66 -10.72 7.20
CA LEU A 76 0.14 -9.97 8.15
C LEU A 76 1.41 -9.42 7.48
N VAL A 77 2.15 -10.26 6.74
CA VAL A 77 3.34 -9.83 5.98
C VAL A 77 2.97 -8.76 4.96
N TYR A 78 1.88 -8.95 4.22
CA TYR A 78 1.33 -7.96 3.31
C TYR A 78 1.03 -6.63 4.03
N GLY A 79 0.29 -6.67 5.13
CA GLY A 79 -0.15 -5.47 5.85
C GLY A 79 1.03 -4.68 6.43
N VAL A 80 2.03 -5.37 6.98
CA VAL A 80 3.26 -4.73 7.48
C VAL A 80 4.06 -4.12 6.33
N ASN A 81 4.23 -4.82 5.22
CA ASN A 81 4.96 -4.28 4.09
C ASN A 81 4.26 -3.05 3.50
N ALA A 82 2.94 -3.10 3.32
CA ALA A 82 2.13 -1.99 2.82
C ALA A 82 2.15 -0.77 3.74
N SER A 83 2.11 -0.98 5.06
CA SER A 83 2.18 0.12 6.02
C SER A 83 3.57 0.77 6.01
N LEU A 84 4.65 -0.01 5.93
CA LEU A 84 6.02 0.51 5.89
C LEU A 84 6.32 1.29 4.63
N THR A 85 5.92 0.81 3.44
CA THR A 85 6.13 1.55 2.19
C THR A 85 5.35 2.87 2.20
N THR A 86 4.14 2.88 2.75
CA THR A 86 3.34 4.11 2.89
C THR A 86 3.93 5.06 3.94
N MET A 87 4.43 4.52 5.05
CA MET A 87 5.10 5.31 6.08
C MET A 87 6.36 6.00 5.54
N ALA A 88 7.11 5.33 4.66
CA ALA A 88 8.25 5.94 3.98
C ALA A 88 7.82 7.14 3.11
N CYS A 89 6.72 7.03 2.35
CA CYS A 89 6.17 8.15 1.60
C CYS A 89 5.73 9.30 2.52
N LEU A 90 5.03 9.00 3.63
CA LEU A 90 4.62 10.01 4.61
C LEU A 90 5.84 10.73 5.23
N ALA A 91 6.89 9.99 5.55
CA ALA A 91 8.12 10.55 6.10
C ALA A 91 8.82 11.46 5.08
N GLU A 92 8.86 11.07 3.81
CA GLU A 92 9.43 11.88 2.73
C GLU A 92 8.65 13.20 2.54
N VAL A 93 7.31 13.14 2.50
CA VAL A 93 6.44 14.33 2.41
C VAL A 93 6.66 15.27 3.61
N TRP A 94 6.80 14.71 4.81
CA TRP A 94 7.05 15.48 6.02
C TRP A 94 8.42 16.17 6.01
N ALA A 95 9.47 15.44 5.60
CA ALA A 95 10.84 15.93 5.60
C ALA A 95 11.15 16.89 4.43
N ARG A 96 10.36 16.87 3.35
CA ARG A 96 10.63 17.64 2.14
C ARG A 96 10.60 19.15 2.41
N PRO A 97 11.72 19.87 2.21
CA PRO A 97 11.76 21.33 2.32
C PRO A 97 11.13 21.98 1.09
N GLY A 98 10.60 23.19 1.26
CA GLY A 98 10.05 23.99 0.16
C GLY A 98 8.63 23.64 -0.28
N LEU A 99 7.96 22.68 0.35
CA LEU A 99 6.51 22.48 0.15
C LEU A 99 5.72 23.53 0.91
N THR A 100 4.74 24.12 0.24
CA THR A 100 3.67 24.90 0.88
C THR A 100 2.89 24.00 1.83
N ASP A 101 2.47 24.53 2.99
CA ASP A 101 1.72 23.76 3.99
C ASP A 101 0.45 23.12 3.41
N ALA A 102 -0.25 23.82 2.52
CA ALA A 102 -1.43 23.30 1.83
C ALA A 102 -1.14 22.01 1.03
N VAL A 103 -0.06 22.00 0.24
CA VAL A 103 0.36 20.82 -0.54
C VAL A 103 0.82 19.70 0.39
N ARG A 104 1.60 20.03 1.43
CA ARG A 104 2.04 19.05 2.42
C ARG A 104 0.86 18.34 3.08
N TYR A 105 -0.11 19.08 3.61
CA TYR A 105 -1.28 18.47 4.25
C TYR A 105 -2.17 17.70 3.28
N ASN A 106 -2.28 18.16 2.02
CA ASN A 106 -2.98 17.41 0.99
C ASN A 106 -2.32 16.03 0.76
N LEU A 107 -1.00 16.01 0.52
CA LEU A 107 -0.26 14.76 0.33
C LEU A 107 -0.36 13.85 1.56
N LEU A 108 -0.22 14.38 2.77
CA LEU A 108 -0.43 13.61 3.99
C LEU A 108 -1.84 13.01 4.05
N ALA A 109 -2.87 13.77 3.66
CA ALA A 109 -4.25 13.28 3.62
C ALA A 109 -4.50 12.21 2.55
N VAL A 110 -3.74 12.24 1.44
CA VAL A 110 -3.77 11.20 0.40
C VAL A 110 -3.12 9.91 0.89
N TYR A 111 -1.95 9.97 1.54
CA TYR A 111 -1.19 8.79 1.97
C TYR A 111 -1.65 8.20 3.32
N ALA A 112 -2.12 9.04 4.25
CA ALA A 112 -2.48 8.61 5.60
C ALA A 112 -3.57 7.51 5.65
N PRO A 113 -4.65 7.55 4.86
CA PRO A 113 -5.65 6.49 4.85
C PRO A 113 -5.05 5.11 4.56
N PHE A 114 -4.11 5.02 3.62
CA PHE A 114 -3.46 3.75 3.28
C PHE A 114 -2.61 3.22 4.42
N PHE A 115 -1.89 4.09 5.14
CA PHE A 115 -1.12 3.72 6.32
C PHE A 115 -2.04 3.21 7.44
N PHE A 116 -3.14 3.90 7.72
CA PHE A 116 -4.06 3.48 8.78
C PHE A 116 -4.84 2.21 8.43
N ILE A 117 -5.29 2.06 7.18
CA ILE A 117 -6.00 0.86 6.72
C ILE A 117 -5.07 -0.35 6.79
N SER A 118 -3.84 -0.25 6.27
CA SER A 118 -2.87 -1.34 6.33
C SER A 118 -2.47 -1.68 7.77
N GLY A 119 -2.26 -0.67 8.62
CA GLY A 119 -2.04 -0.86 10.06
C GLY A 119 -3.21 -1.55 10.77
N TYR A 120 -4.44 -1.21 10.42
CA TYR A 120 -5.63 -1.87 10.97
C TYR A 120 -5.70 -3.35 10.57
N ILE A 121 -5.41 -3.68 9.30
CA ILE A 121 -5.34 -5.07 8.82
C ILE A 121 -4.30 -5.86 9.64
N VAL A 122 -3.13 -5.26 9.91
CA VAL A 122 -2.09 -5.90 10.74
C VAL A 122 -2.63 -6.26 12.12
N ILE A 123 -3.31 -5.33 12.79
CA ILE A 123 -3.85 -5.55 14.14
C ILE A 123 -4.94 -6.63 14.14
N ASP A 124 -5.92 -6.54 13.24
CA ASP A 124 -7.03 -7.52 13.15
C ASP A 124 -6.51 -8.93 12.89
N VAL A 125 -5.63 -9.08 11.89
CA VAL A 125 -5.08 -10.38 11.50
C VAL A 125 -4.18 -10.96 12.60
N PHE A 126 -3.39 -10.12 13.26
CA PHE A 126 -2.56 -10.56 14.39
C PHE A 126 -3.40 -11.10 15.54
N GLN A 127 -4.50 -10.42 15.89
CA GLN A 127 -5.42 -10.87 16.93
C GLN A 127 -6.08 -12.21 16.58
N ARG A 128 -6.50 -12.41 15.32
CA ARG A 128 -7.06 -13.68 14.84
C ARG A 128 -6.05 -14.82 14.95
N LEU A 129 -4.81 -14.57 14.49
CA LEU A 129 -3.74 -15.56 14.54
C LEU A 129 -3.39 -15.97 15.98
N GLN A 130 -3.33 -15.00 16.91
CA GLN A 130 -3.16 -15.30 18.33
C GLN A 130 -4.29 -16.17 18.88
N GLY A 131 -5.53 -15.92 18.46
CA GLY A 131 -6.68 -16.73 18.83
C GLY A 131 -6.54 -18.18 18.39
N ASP A 132 -6.07 -18.41 17.16
CA ASP A 132 -5.87 -19.76 16.62
C ASP A 132 -4.68 -20.48 17.28
N LEU A 133 -3.56 -19.80 17.52
CA LEU A 133 -2.41 -20.37 18.24
C LEU A 133 -2.76 -20.81 19.67
N LYS A 134 -3.62 -20.05 20.36
CA LYS A 134 -4.10 -20.41 21.71
C LYS A 134 -4.97 -21.66 21.71
N LYS A 135 -5.69 -21.97 20.62
CA LYS A 135 -6.49 -23.21 20.51
C LYS A 135 -5.58 -24.42 20.39
N VAL A 136 -4.59 -24.36 19.49
CA VAL A 136 -3.63 -25.46 19.27
C VAL A 136 -2.87 -25.85 20.55
N LYS A 137 -2.56 -24.89 21.44
CA LYS A 137 -1.86 -25.18 22.70
C LYS A 137 -2.73 -25.89 23.75
N ARG A 138 -4.06 -25.89 23.60
CA ARG A 138 -5.00 -26.50 24.56
C ARG A 138 -5.33 -27.96 24.21
N ASP A 139 -5.03 -28.39 23.00
CA ASP A 139 -5.16 -29.76 22.51
C ASP A 139 -3.84 -30.54 22.73
#